data_AF-A0A091TMN8-F1
#
_entry.id   AF-A0A091TMN8-F1
#
_cell.length_a   1.000
_cell.length_b   1.000
_cell.length_c   1.000
_cell.angle_alpha   90.00
_cell.angle_beta   90.00
_cell.angle_gamma   90.00
#
_symmetry.space_group_name_H-M   'P 1'
#
loop_
_entity.id
_entity.type
_entity.pdbx_description
1 polymer ?
#
loop_
_entity_poly.entity_id
_entity_poly.type
_entity_poly.pdbx_seq_one_letter_code
_entity_poly.pdbx_strand_id
1 'polypeptide(L)'
;MWSVVGEALSGSCRMFLEPLQAVGESLKWEKQKEAEWLGSGQEAESVSTWSPNFWRKDLEEKLIQYMTAQIPPFGSSSNVDETALKHHLSQLETTFLHSLEHRSGFFKEAGLLVTYACCCHASLSSHLSMLTDSNHFSFSQCLLVYEWGLKMYKSETCLRPPQTPQHSLSLGVQCLVWIILKTEEKLLAVARVRTQEFYPKAFDIGKPPCADAAVIQILTEKTEAAWHVSESLSEKVEAVCLEECLRFLE
;
A
#
# COMPACT_ATOMS: atom_id res chain seq x y z
N MET A 1 -11.47 -3.95 26.23
CA MET A 1 -11.54 -4.07 24.75
C MET A 1 -10.26 -4.66 24.17
N TRP A 2 -9.11 -3.99 24.30
CA TRP A 2 -7.85 -4.48 23.72
C TRP A 2 -7.43 -5.89 24.16
N SER A 3 -7.50 -6.25 25.46
CA SER A 3 -7.09 -7.60 25.91
C SER A 3 -7.84 -8.71 25.17
N VAL A 4 -9.16 -8.57 24.98
CA VAL A 4 -9.99 -9.51 24.21
C VAL A 4 -9.51 -9.63 22.77
N VAL A 5 -9.21 -8.50 22.12
CA VAL A 5 -8.72 -8.46 20.74
C VAL A 5 -7.30 -9.04 20.63
N GLY A 6 -6.42 -8.75 21.59
CA GLY A 6 -5.06 -9.28 21.65
C GLY A 6 -5.04 -10.80 21.84
N GLU A 7 -5.93 -11.34 22.68
CA GLU A 7 -6.10 -12.78 22.90
C GLU A 7 -6.72 -13.49 21.68
N ALA A 8 -7.65 -12.83 20.97
CA ALA A 8 -8.14 -13.31 19.69
C ALA A 8 -7.02 -13.41 18.64
N LEU A 9 -6.07 -12.46 18.64
CA LEU A 9 -4.94 -12.43 17.72
C LEU A 9 -3.87 -13.47 18.07
N SER A 10 -3.74 -13.88 19.33
CA SER A 10 -2.74 -14.88 19.76
C SER A 10 -3.14 -16.33 19.47
N GLY A 11 -4.33 -16.58 18.92
CA GLY A 11 -4.72 -17.89 18.38
C GLY A 11 -5.54 -18.78 19.34
N SER A 12 -6.08 -18.24 20.44
CA SER A 12 -7.03 -18.98 21.29
C SER A 12 -8.44 -18.97 20.68
N CYS A 13 -8.59 -19.54 19.48
CA CYS A 13 -9.64 -19.20 18.52
C CYS A 13 -11.09 -19.63 18.85
N ARG A 14 -11.41 -20.19 20.02
CA ARG A 14 -12.81 -20.61 20.30
C ARG A 14 -13.41 -20.13 21.60
N MET A 15 -12.60 -19.75 22.60
CA MET A 15 -13.14 -19.27 23.88
C MET A 15 -13.48 -17.77 23.87
N PHE A 16 -13.13 -17.03 22.82
CA PHE A 16 -13.22 -15.57 22.79
C PHE A 16 -14.19 -14.98 21.77
N LEU A 17 -15.00 -15.79 21.07
CA LEU A 17 -15.93 -15.26 20.06
C LEU A 17 -16.98 -14.33 20.69
N GLU A 18 -17.63 -14.76 21.77
CA GLU A 18 -18.64 -13.95 22.48
C GLU A 18 -18.05 -12.64 23.03
N PRO A 19 -16.91 -12.64 23.76
CA PRO A 19 -16.23 -11.41 24.14
C PRO A 19 -15.88 -10.50 22.94
N LEU A 20 -15.44 -11.07 21.82
CA LEU A 20 -15.05 -10.31 20.63
C LEU A 20 -16.27 -9.71 19.91
N GLN A 21 -17.40 -10.43 19.89
CA GLN A 21 -18.69 -9.91 19.43
C GLN A 21 -19.16 -8.73 20.28
N ALA A 22 -19.00 -8.80 21.61
CA ALA A 22 -19.31 -7.67 22.49
C ALA A 22 -18.44 -6.43 22.18
N VAL A 23 -17.19 -6.64 21.78
CA VAL A 23 -16.33 -5.56 21.26
C VAL A 23 -16.90 -4.99 19.96
N GLY A 24 -17.29 -5.84 19.01
CA GLY A 24 -17.93 -5.43 17.76
C GLY A 24 -19.19 -4.58 17.97
N GLU A 25 -20.09 -5.02 18.85
CA GLU A 25 -21.30 -4.28 19.19
C GLU A 25 -21.00 -2.96 19.91
N SER A 26 -19.98 -2.93 20.79
CA SER A 26 -19.53 -1.70 21.44
C SER A 26 -19.05 -0.66 20.42
N LEU A 27 -18.25 -1.07 19.42
CA LEU A 27 -17.76 -0.17 18.36
C LEU A 27 -18.89 0.33 17.45
N LYS A 28 -19.92 -0.50 17.18
CA LYS A 28 -21.11 -0.09 16.43
C LYS A 28 -21.91 0.96 17.20
N TRP A 29 -22.17 0.71 18.49
CA TRP A 29 -22.84 1.66 19.38
C TRP A 29 -22.08 2.98 19.45
N GLU A 30 -20.76 2.91 19.57
CA GLU A 30 -19.88 4.06 19.60
C GLU A 30 -19.95 4.88 18.30
N LYS A 31 -20.01 4.21 17.13
CA LYS A 31 -20.20 4.87 15.82
C LYS A 31 -21.49 5.65 15.76
N GLN A 32 -22.56 5.03 16.25
CA GLN A 32 -23.88 5.64 16.27
C GLN A 32 -23.88 6.86 17.18
N LYS A 33 -23.27 6.77 18.37
CA LYS A 33 -23.17 7.90 19.31
C LYS A 33 -22.32 9.04 18.79
N GLU A 34 -21.21 8.73 18.11
CA GLU A 34 -20.38 9.72 17.43
C GLU A 34 -21.19 10.47 16.35
N ALA A 35 -21.97 9.75 15.54
CA ALA A 35 -22.83 10.35 14.51
C ALA A 35 -23.99 11.18 15.09
N GLU A 36 -24.64 10.69 16.16
CA GLU A 36 -25.70 11.43 16.88
C GLU A 36 -25.14 12.73 17.47
N TRP A 37 -23.95 12.68 18.08
CA TRP A 37 -23.29 13.84 18.66
C TRP A 37 -22.83 14.86 17.61
N LEU A 38 -22.28 14.41 16.47
CA LEU A 38 -21.90 15.29 15.37
C LEU A 38 -23.12 15.88 14.65
N GLY A 39 -24.24 15.16 14.61
CA GLY A 39 -25.49 15.62 14.01
C GLY A 39 -26.27 16.63 14.87
N SER A 40 -26.10 16.59 16.20
CA SER A 40 -26.77 17.52 17.13
C SER A 40 -26.04 18.86 17.30
N GLY A 41 -24.83 19.02 16.73
CA GLY A 41 -24.03 20.25 16.84
C GLY A 41 -24.57 21.49 16.11
N GLN A 42 -25.74 21.40 15.47
CA GLN A 42 -26.43 22.55 14.87
C GLN A 42 -27.47 23.22 15.78
N GLU A 43 -27.81 22.63 16.95
CA GLU A 43 -28.77 23.23 17.88
C GLU A 43 -28.14 23.50 19.26
N ALA A 44 -27.95 24.80 19.52
CA ALA A 44 -27.75 25.46 20.80
C ALA A 44 -26.36 25.40 21.50
N GLU A 45 -25.87 26.61 21.76
CA GLU A 45 -24.76 26.96 22.62
C GLU A 45 -24.86 26.32 24.02
N SER A 46 -23.86 25.53 24.41
CA SER A 46 -23.24 25.59 25.74
C SER A 46 -21.97 24.73 25.75
N VAL A 47 -20.85 25.37 26.08
CA VAL A 47 -19.51 24.78 26.07
C VAL A 47 -19.38 23.79 27.23
N SER A 48 -19.71 22.53 26.95
CA SER A 48 -19.18 21.38 27.68
C SER A 48 -17.84 21.02 27.05
N THR A 49 -16.74 21.18 27.80
CA THR A 49 -15.40 20.66 27.45
C THR A 49 -15.30 19.14 27.54
N TRP A 50 -16.37 18.46 27.95
CA TRP A 50 -16.43 17.02 28.00
C TRP A 50 -16.61 16.47 26.58
N SER A 51 -15.55 15.86 26.05
CA SER A 51 -15.63 15.04 24.85
C SER A 51 -15.76 13.56 25.29
N PRO A 52 -16.65 12.77 24.67
CA PRO A 52 -16.67 11.33 24.89
C PRO A 52 -15.31 10.75 24.48
N ASN A 53 -14.69 9.93 25.33
CA ASN A 53 -13.49 9.20 24.95
C ASN A 53 -13.90 8.02 24.05
N PHE A 54 -13.60 8.14 22.76
CA PHE A 54 -13.92 7.16 21.74
C PHE A 54 -12.82 6.09 21.66
N TRP A 55 -13.09 4.90 22.20
CA TRP A 55 -12.17 3.76 22.28
C TRP A 55 -11.85 3.15 20.91
N ARG A 56 -12.61 3.45 19.84
CA ARG A 56 -12.30 2.96 18.49
C ARG A 56 -10.89 3.33 18.06
N LYS A 57 -10.49 4.60 18.23
CA LYS A 57 -9.18 5.09 17.78
C LYS A 57 -8.04 4.39 18.52
N ASP A 58 -8.17 4.25 19.84
CA ASP A 58 -7.21 3.53 20.67
C ASP A 58 -7.09 2.05 20.23
N LEU A 59 -8.22 1.41 19.91
CA LEU A 59 -8.21 0.03 19.43
C LEU A 59 -7.53 -0.08 18.05
N GLU A 60 -7.84 0.83 17.13
CA GLU A 60 -7.24 0.88 15.80
C GLU A 60 -5.72 1.10 15.89
N GLU A 61 -5.26 2.00 16.76
CA GLU A 61 -3.84 2.24 17.00
C GLU A 61 -3.14 0.99 17.53
N LYS A 62 -3.74 0.31 18.51
CA LYS A 62 -3.18 -0.94 19.07
C LYS A 62 -3.15 -2.07 18.05
N LEU A 63 -4.18 -2.18 17.23
CA LEU A 63 -4.21 -3.13 16.10
C LEU A 63 -3.12 -2.82 15.09
N ILE A 64 -2.95 -1.55 14.69
CA ILE A 64 -1.87 -1.15 13.78
C ILE A 64 -0.51 -1.48 14.39
N GLN A 65 -0.26 -1.15 15.66
CA GLN A 65 0.99 -1.48 16.36
C GLN A 65 1.26 -2.99 16.33
N TYR A 66 0.23 -3.80 16.63
CA TYR A 66 0.34 -5.25 16.59
C TYR A 66 0.65 -5.76 15.17
N MET A 67 -0.09 -5.30 14.16
CA MET A 67 0.11 -5.73 12.77
C MET A 67 1.49 -5.34 12.26
N THR A 68 1.93 -4.11 12.52
CA THR A 68 3.27 -3.64 12.16
C THR A 68 4.36 -4.50 12.81
N ALA A 69 4.17 -4.95 14.06
CA ALA A 69 5.09 -5.87 14.71
C ALA A 69 5.10 -7.29 14.10
N GLN A 70 4.05 -7.69 13.38
CA GLN A 70 4.01 -8.97 12.64
C GLN A 70 4.66 -8.87 11.25
N ILE A 71 4.88 -7.66 10.73
CA ILE A 71 5.52 -7.48 9.44
C ILE A 71 7.01 -7.83 9.58
N PRO A 72 7.54 -8.77 8.78
CA PRO A 72 8.96 -9.08 8.78
C PRO A 72 9.79 -7.81 8.58
N PRO A 73 10.86 -7.60 9.37
CA PRO A 73 11.72 -6.44 9.17
C PRO A 73 12.49 -6.61 7.86
N PHE A 74 12.57 -5.55 7.07
CA PHE A 74 13.47 -5.50 5.93
C PHE A 74 14.89 -5.16 6.42
N GLY A 75 15.87 -6.03 6.14
CA GLY A 75 17.24 -5.84 6.60
C GLY A 75 17.84 -4.54 6.06
N SER A 76 18.37 -3.67 6.94
CA SER A 76 18.97 -2.39 6.56
C SER A 76 20.41 -2.55 6.03
N SER A 77 20.64 -3.39 5.03
CA SER A 77 21.93 -3.39 4.33
C SER A 77 21.98 -2.24 3.34
N SER A 78 23.08 -1.48 3.33
CA SER A 78 23.31 -0.27 2.53
C SER A 78 23.26 -0.48 1.01
N ASN A 79 23.09 -1.72 0.55
CA ASN A 79 22.70 -2.06 -0.80
C ASN A 79 21.41 -2.86 -0.71
N VAL A 80 20.29 -2.24 -1.12
CA VAL A 80 19.03 -2.95 -1.37
C VAL A 80 19.28 -3.83 -2.60
N ASP A 81 19.68 -5.09 -2.42
CA ASP A 81 19.73 -5.99 -3.57
C ASP A 81 18.31 -6.39 -3.98
N GLU A 82 18.04 -6.48 -5.29
CA GLU A 82 16.73 -6.89 -5.82
C GLU A 82 16.32 -8.28 -5.30
N THR A 83 17.31 -9.14 -5.06
CA THR A 83 17.07 -10.48 -4.48
C THR A 83 16.52 -10.39 -3.06
N ALA A 84 17.05 -9.49 -2.24
CA ALA A 84 16.58 -9.25 -0.87
C ALA A 84 15.17 -8.65 -0.88
N LEU A 85 14.89 -7.72 -1.80
CA LEU A 85 13.55 -7.15 -1.97
C LEU A 85 12.54 -8.23 -2.42
N LYS A 86 12.87 -9.06 -3.41
CA LYS A 86 12.02 -10.18 -3.83
C LYS A 86 11.75 -11.16 -2.70
N HIS A 87 12.80 -11.51 -1.93
CA HIS A 87 12.64 -12.38 -0.77
C HIS A 87 11.71 -11.78 0.27
N HIS A 88 11.87 -10.50 0.57
CA HIS A 88 11.04 -9.76 1.51
C HIS A 88 9.57 -9.67 1.05
N LEU A 89 9.32 -9.34 -0.22
CA LEU A 89 7.96 -9.34 -0.79
C LEU A 89 7.32 -10.73 -0.73
N SER A 90 8.10 -11.79 -0.96
CA SER A 90 7.65 -13.18 -0.78
C SER A 90 7.36 -13.53 0.68
N GLN A 91 8.12 -13.00 1.63
CA GLN A 91 7.84 -13.16 3.07
C GLN A 91 6.56 -12.41 3.46
N LEU A 92 6.33 -11.20 2.96
CA LEU A 92 5.08 -10.48 3.17
C LEU A 92 3.87 -11.26 2.66
N GLU A 93 3.97 -11.88 1.49
CA GLU A 93 2.93 -12.74 0.91
C GLU A 93 2.66 -13.97 1.78
N THR A 94 3.71 -14.71 2.15
CA THR A 94 3.58 -16.02 2.80
C THR A 94 3.34 -15.96 4.31
N THR A 95 3.80 -14.91 5.00
CA THR A 95 3.71 -14.81 6.46
C THR A 95 2.62 -13.84 6.88
N PHE A 96 2.77 -12.56 6.50
CA PHE A 96 1.88 -11.50 6.94
C PHE A 96 0.49 -11.71 6.31
N LEU A 97 0.38 -11.69 4.98
CA LEU A 97 -0.92 -11.77 4.29
C LEU A 97 -1.66 -13.09 4.58
N HIS A 98 -0.95 -14.22 4.55
CA HIS A 98 -1.55 -15.51 4.93
C HIS A 98 -2.09 -15.51 6.38
N SER A 99 -1.35 -14.92 7.32
CA SER A 99 -1.81 -14.82 8.72
C SER A 99 -3.06 -13.95 8.88
N LEU A 100 -3.17 -12.90 8.06
CA LEU A 100 -4.34 -12.02 8.05
C LEU A 100 -5.58 -12.75 7.54
N GLU A 101 -5.44 -13.47 6.43
CA GLU A 101 -6.55 -14.20 5.82
C GLU A 101 -7.07 -15.30 6.75
N HIS A 102 -6.17 -16.04 7.39
CA HIS A 102 -6.53 -17.08 8.35
C HIS A 102 -7.37 -16.54 9.53
N ARG A 103 -7.12 -15.30 9.97
CA ARG A 103 -7.83 -14.67 11.10
C ARG A 103 -9.08 -13.91 10.68
N SER A 104 -9.21 -13.57 9.40
CA SER A 104 -10.30 -12.75 8.85
C SER A 104 -11.69 -13.34 9.16
N GLY A 105 -11.85 -14.66 9.09
CA GLY A 105 -13.11 -15.34 9.38
C GLY A 105 -13.60 -15.13 10.81
N PHE A 106 -12.67 -15.13 11.77
CA PHE A 106 -12.97 -14.92 13.19
C PHE A 106 -13.41 -13.47 13.46
N PHE A 107 -12.70 -12.49 12.89
CA PHE A 107 -13.08 -11.08 12.99
C PHE A 107 -14.37 -10.76 12.22
N LYS A 108 -14.67 -11.50 11.15
CA LYS A 108 -15.96 -11.42 10.43
C LYS A 108 -17.11 -11.89 11.29
N GLU A 109 -16.98 -13.03 11.96
CA GLU A 109 -18.00 -13.56 12.87
C GLU A 109 -18.22 -12.65 14.09
N ALA A 110 -17.19 -11.91 14.50
CA ALA A 110 -17.29 -10.91 15.56
C ALA A 110 -17.80 -9.52 15.12
N GLY A 111 -18.09 -9.32 13.82
CA GLY A 111 -18.53 -8.02 13.31
C GLY A 111 -17.42 -6.94 13.28
N LEU A 112 -16.15 -7.35 13.35
CA LEU A 112 -14.97 -6.49 13.40
C LEU A 112 -14.12 -6.51 12.12
N LEU A 113 -14.55 -7.24 11.08
CA LEU A 113 -13.79 -7.40 9.84
C LEU A 113 -13.35 -6.08 9.21
N VAL A 114 -14.20 -5.06 9.22
CA VAL A 114 -13.88 -3.75 8.63
C VAL A 114 -12.72 -3.09 9.37
N THR A 115 -12.81 -2.96 10.69
CA THR A 115 -11.75 -2.39 11.52
C THR A 115 -10.46 -3.20 11.39
N TYR A 116 -10.56 -4.52 11.44
CA TYR A 116 -9.42 -5.43 11.25
C TYR A 116 -8.73 -5.18 9.90
N ALA A 117 -9.49 -5.19 8.81
CA ALA A 117 -8.95 -4.95 7.47
C ALA A 117 -8.35 -3.53 7.31
N CYS A 118 -8.94 -2.50 7.93
CA CYS A 118 -8.40 -1.13 7.94
C CYS A 118 -7.03 -1.07 8.61
N CYS A 119 -6.85 -1.71 9.76
CA CYS A 119 -5.58 -1.70 10.47
C CYS A 119 -4.50 -2.48 9.70
N CYS A 120 -4.87 -3.64 9.13
CA CYS A 120 -3.98 -4.41 8.26
C CYS A 120 -3.49 -3.60 7.07
N HIS A 121 -4.41 -2.87 6.42
CA HIS A 121 -4.09 -1.96 5.34
C HIS A 121 -3.08 -0.90 5.78
N ALA A 122 -3.41 -0.16 6.84
CA ALA A 122 -2.59 0.95 7.29
C ALA A 122 -1.16 0.50 7.60
N SER A 123 -0.99 -0.65 8.24
CA SER A 123 0.33 -1.23 8.51
C SER A 123 1.09 -1.62 7.24
N LEU A 124 0.45 -2.31 6.28
CA LEU A 124 1.10 -2.71 5.03
C LEU A 124 1.47 -1.51 4.16
N SER A 125 0.55 -0.55 4.00
CA SER A 125 0.79 0.66 3.24
C SER A 125 1.92 1.49 3.84
N SER A 126 1.95 1.62 5.17
CA SER A 126 3.03 2.33 5.87
C SER A 126 4.38 1.65 5.62
N HIS A 127 4.44 0.32 5.73
CA HIS A 127 5.65 -0.46 5.49
C HIS A 127 6.18 -0.31 4.06
N LEU A 128 5.33 -0.48 3.05
CA LEU A 128 5.72 -0.33 1.65
C LEU A 128 6.11 1.11 1.32
N SER A 129 5.46 2.09 1.94
CA SER A 129 5.88 3.49 1.84
C SER A 129 7.30 3.64 2.35
N MET A 130 7.62 3.15 3.56
CA MET A 130 8.98 3.23 4.11
C MET A 130 10.03 2.51 3.24
N LEU A 131 9.68 1.35 2.67
CA LEU A 131 10.60 0.63 1.76
C LEU A 131 10.95 1.48 0.53
N THR A 132 9.96 2.17 -0.04
CA THR A 132 10.10 2.94 -1.27
C THR A 132 10.54 4.39 -1.03
N ASP A 133 10.57 4.88 0.21
CA ASP A 133 10.88 6.29 0.53
C ASP A 133 12.37 6.62 0.53
N SER A 134 13.22 5.60 0.44
CA SER A 134 14.66 5.82 0.37
C SER A 134 15.04 6.51 -0.95
N ASN A 135 15.84 7.58 -0.88
CA ASN A 135 16.39 8.31 -2.04
C ASN A 135 17.28 7.45 -2.96
N HIS A 136 17.50 6.18 -2.62
CA HIS A 136 18.32 5.22 -3.37
C HIS A 136 17.50 4.06 -3.95
N PHE A 137 16.17 4.09 -3.83
CA PHE A 137 15.32 3.06 -4.40
C PHE A 137 15.35 3.14 -5.94
N SER A 138 15.84 2.08 -6.58
CA SER A 138 16.08 2.05 -8.02
C SER A 138 14.76 1.89 -8.80
N PHE A 139 14.80 2.20 -10.10
CA PHE A 139 13.66 1.97 -11.00
C PHE A 139 13.23 0.49 -11.01
N SER A 140 14.18 -0.44 -11.04
CA SER A 140 13.89 -1.87 -11.05
C SER A 140 13.29 -2.34 -9.72
N GLN A 141 13.75 -1.79 -8.60
CA GLN A 141 13.15 -2.07 -7.28
C GLN A 141 11.72 -1.53 -7.17
N CYS A 142 11.46 -0.31 -7.64
CA CYS A 142 10.09 0.22 -7.76
C CYS A 142 9.23 -0.70 -8.63
N LEU A 143 9.77 -1.18 -9.74
CA LEU A 143 9.05 -2.05 -10.67
C LEU A 143 8.68 -3.38 -10.01
N LEU A 144 9.56 -3.95 -9.18
CA LEU A 144 9.27 -5.16 -8.41
C LEU A 144 8.15 -4.98 -7.39
N VAL A 145 8.11 -3.84 -6.69
CA VAL A 145 7.01 -3.52 -5.76
C VAL A 145 5.70 -3.32 -6.52
N TYR A 146 5.74 -2.65 -7.68
CA TYR A 146 4.57 -2.44 -8.53
C TYR A 146 4.03 -3.78 -9.07
N GLU A 147 4.92 -4.63 -9.60
CA GLU A 147 4.57 -5.96 -10.11
C GLU A 147 3.95 -6.83 -9.01
N TRP A 148 4.54 -6.84 -7.82
CA TRP A 148 3.99 -7.55 -6.66
C TRP A 148 2.61 -7.03 -6.30
N GLY A 149 2.43 -5.71 -6.19
CA GLY A 149 1.12 -5.10 -5.90
C GLY A 149 0.06 -5.45 -6.94
N LEU A 150 0.44 -5.42 -8.23
CA LEU A 150 -0.45 -5.77 -9.34
C LEU A 150 -0.83 -7.25 -9.32
N LYS A 151 0.12 -8.15 -9.03
CA LYS A 151 -0.13 -9.59 -8.85
C LYS A 151 -1.13 -9.83 -7.72
N MET A 152 -0.94 -9.16 -6.58
CA MET A 152 -1.85 -9.25 -5.44
C MET A 152 -3.25 -8.74 -5.78
N TYR A 153 -3.34 -7.58 -6.44
CA TYR A 153 -4.60 -6.98 -6.88
C TYR A 153 -5.38 -7.92 -7.81
N LYS A 154 -4.70 -8.50 -8.81
CA LYS A 154 -5.30 -9.47 -9.73
C LYS A 154 -5.78 -10.72 -9.01
N SER A 155 -5.01 -11.22 -8.04
CA SER A 155 -5.37 -12.41 -7.27
C SER A 155 -6.62 -12.18 -6.41
N GLU A 156 -6.74 -11.02 -5.77
CA GLU A 156 -7.94 -10.67 -4.98
C GLU A 156 -9.18 -10.39 -5.85
N THR A 157 -9.00 -9.80 -7.04
CA THR A 157 -10.11 -9.44 -7.93
C THR A 157 -10.59 -10.61 -8.79
N CYS A 158 -9.71 -11.53 -9.21
CA CYS A 158 -10.08 -12.72 -10.00
C CYS A 158 -10.80 -13.80 -9.19
N LEU A 159 -10.65 -13.83 -7.86
CA LEU A 159 -11.35 -14.77 -6.98
C LEU A 159 -12.80 -14.35 -6.67
N ARG A 160 -13.25 -13.17 -7.12
CA ARG A 160 -14.60 -12.64 -6.85
C ARG A 160 -15.59 -13.04 -7.97
N PRO A 161 -16.72 -13.68 -7.66
CA PRO A 161 -17.75 -13.99 -8.65
C PRO A 161 -18.27 -12.71 -9.34
N PRO A 162 -18.52 -12.71 -10.67
CA PRO A 162 -18.92 -11.52 -11.45
C PRO A 162 -20.24 -10.85 -11.05
N GLN A 163 -20.96 -11.37 -10.04
CA GLN A 163 -22.36 -11.03 -9.79
C GLN A 163 -22.61 -10.05 -8.63
N THR A 164 -21.56 -9.47 -8.02
CA THR A 164 -21.76 -8.39 -7.03
C THR A 164 -21.55 -7.01 -7.66
N PRO A 165 -22.43 -6.02 -7.42
CA PRO A 165 -22.31 -4.68 -8.01
C PRO A 165 -20.93 -4.07 -7.72
N GLN A 166 -20.30 -3.47 -8.73
CA GLN A 166 -18.97 -2.85 -8.66
C GLN A 166 -18.84 -1.66 -7.69
N HIS A 167 -19.87 -1.31 -6.92
CA HIS A 167 -19.92 -0.07 -6.15
C HIS A 167 -19.17 -0.10 -4.80
N SER A 168 -18.54 -1.21 -4.42
CA SER A 168 -17.60 -1.22 -3.30
C SER A 168 -16.47 -2.23 -3.53
N LEU A 169 -15.34 -1.74 -4.06
CA LEU A 169 -14.07 -2.46 -3.99
C LEU A 169 -13.83 -2.87 -2.54
N SER A 170 -13.38 -4.11 -2.31
CA SER A 170 -12.98 -4.53 -0.96
C SER A 170 -11.85 -3.61 -0.50
N LEU A 171 -11.75 -3.44 0.82
CA LEU A 171 -10.74 -2.56 1.40
C LEU A 171 -9.33 -2.96 0.96
N GLY A 172 -8.99 -4.26 1.00
CA GLY A 172 -7.73 -4.82 0.49
C GLY A 172 -7.41 -4.40 -0.95
N VAL A 173 -8.43 -4.38 -1.82
CA VAL A 173 -8.30 -3.92 -3.19
C VAL A 173 -8.03 -2.41 -3.26
N GLN A 174 -8.65 -1.59 -2.41
CA GLN A 174 -8.35 -0.15 -2.34
C GLN A 174 -6.91 0.12 -1.88
N CYS A 175 -6.40 -0.69 -0.94
CA CYS A 175 -5.01 -0.65 -0.49
C CYS A 175 -4.04 -0.89 -1.64
N LEU A 176 -4.28 -1.97 -2.36
CA LEU A 176 -3.43 -2.42 -3.45
C LEU A 176 -3.45 -1.40 -4.58
N VAL A 177 -4.62 -0.83 -4.89
CA VAL A 177 -4.72 0.31 -5.82
C VAL A 177 -3.88 1.49 -5.35
N TRP A 178 -3.94 1.88 -4.07
CA TRP A 178 -3.12 2.98 -3.56
C TRP A 178 -1.62 2.70 -3.65
N ILE A 179 -1.19 1.50 -3.28
CA ILE A 179 0.21 1.05 -3.38
C ILE A 179 0.67 1.09 -4.85
N ILE A 180 -0.15 0.56 -5.77
CA ILE A 180 0.12 0.55 -7.21
C ILE A 180 0.29 2.00 -7.71
N LEU A 181 -0.66 2.89 -7.39
CA LEU A 181 -0.61 4.29 -7.81
C LEU A 181 0.60 5.03 -7.23
N LYS A 182 0.89 4.87 -5.94
CA LYS A 182 2.05 5.53 -5.31
C LYS A 182 3.38 5.01 -5.84
N THR A 183 3.45 3.73 -6.14
CA THR A 183 4.64 3.13 -6.73
C THR A 183 4.79 3.54 -8.20
N GLU A 184 3.68 3.68 -8.93
CA GLU A 184 3.65 4.25 -10.29
C GLU A 184 4.16 5.70 -10.29
N GLU A 185 3.64 6.56 -9.42
CA GLU A 185 4.13 7.95 -9.28
C GLU A 185 5.66 7.98 -9.06
N LYS A 186 6.17 7.10 -8.19
CA LYS A 186 7.62 6.97 -7.96
C LYS A 186 8.38 6.44 -9.18
N LEU A 187 7.84 5.46 -9.91
CA LEU A 187 8.43 4.95 -11.16
C LEU A 187 8.58 6.06 -12.19
N LEU A 188 7.53 6.86 -12.38
CA LEU A 188 7.52 7.98 -13.32
C LEU A 188 8.50 9.07 -12.89
N ALA A 189 8.60 9.37 -11.59
CA ALA A 189 9.58 10.32 -11.07
C ALA A 189 11.03 9.85 -11.28
N VAL A 190 11.33 8.58 -11.01
CA VAL A 190 12.66 8.00 -11.24
C VAL A 190 13.01 7.95 -12.73
N ALA A 191 12.04 7.62 -13.59
CA ALA A 191 12.21 7.69 -15.04
C ALA A 191 12.57 9.12 -15.48
N ARG A 192 11.80 10.12 -15.03
CA ARG A 192 12.07 11.55 -15.31
C ARG A 192 13.47 11.98 -14.89
N VAL A 193 13.87 11.74 -13.64
CA VAL A 193 15.18 12.17 -13.11
C VAL A 193 16.32 11.54 -13.90
N ARG A 194 16.26 10.23 -14.16
CA ARG A 194 17.32 9.57 -14.94
C ARG A 194 17.43 10.11 -16.36
N THR A 195 16.29 10.39 -16.97
CA THR A 195 16.22 10.98 -18.30
C THR A 195 16.85 12.38 -18.33
N GLN A 196 16.56 13.23 -17.33
CA GLN A 196 17.19 14.55 -17.17
C GLN A 196 18.70 14.49 -16.91
N GLU A 197 19.18 13.51 -16.13
CA GLU A 197 20.62 13.34 -15.89
C GLU A 197 21.39 12.84 -17.13
N PHE A 198 20.69 12.21 -18.07
CA PHE A 198 21.30 11.55 -19.21
C PHE A 198 21.48 12.49 -20.40
N TYR A 199 20.49 13.32 -20.73
CA TYR A 199 20.58 14.21 -21.91
C TYR A 199 21.80 15.14 -21.92
N PRO A 200 22.14 15.86 -20.83
CA PRO A 200 23.33 16.71 -20.83
C PRO A 200 24.64 15.94 -21.08
N LYS A 201 24.70 14.67 -20.64
CA LYS A 201 25.87 13.78 -20.86
C LYS A 201 25.91 13.20 -22.27
N ALA A 202 24.75 13.01 -22.88
CA ALA A 202 24.61 12.51 -24.24
C ALA A 202 24.97 13.58 -25.28
N PHE A 203 24.58 14.83 -25.05
CA PHE A 203 24.81 15.95 -25.96
C PHE A 203 26.05 16.80 -25.62
N ASP A 204 26.98 16.24 -24.86
CA ASP A 204 28.20 16.91 -24.42
C ASP A 204 29.09 17.28 -25.63
N ILE A 205 29.34 18.57 -25.82
CA ILE A 205 29.99 19.13 -27.01
C ILE A 205 31.46 18.68 -27.04
N GLY A 206 31.79 17.68 -27.86
CA GLY A 206 33.16 17.22 -28.08
C GLY A 206 33.34 15.70 -28.13
N LYS A 207 32.31 14.89 -27.86
CA LYS A 207 32.35 13.42 -28.01
C LYS A 207 31.68 12.97 -29.32
N PRO A 208 32.18 11.89 -29.96
CA PRO A 208 31.57 11.34 -31.17
C PRO A 208 30.15 10.82 -30.88
N PRO A 209 29.25 10.80 -31.89
CA PRO A 209 27.84 10.43 -31.75
C PRO A 209 27.66 8.93 -31.53
N CYS A 210 28.05 8.43 -30.35
CA CYS A 210 27.58 7.17 -29.79
C CYS A 210 26.49 7.40 -28.72
N ALA A 211 26.13 8.66 -28.48
CA ALA A 211 25.22 9.07 -27.42
C ALA A 211 23.75 8.79 -27.75
N ASP A 212 23.33 8.99 -29.00
CA ASP A 212 21.96 8.74 -29.46
C ASP A 212 21.55 7.28 -29.27
N ALA A 213 22.45 6.34 -29.57
CA ALA A 213 22.21 4.91 -29.38
C ALA A 213 22.07 4.54 -27.89
N ALA A 214 22.82 5.19 -27.00
CA ALA A 214 22.73 4.95 -25.57
C ALA A 214 21.48 5.58 -24.93
N VAL A 215 21.03 6.74 -25.44
CA VAL A 215 19.72 7.34 -25.08
C VAL A 215 18.61 6.35 -25.44
N ILE A 216 18.57 5.93 -26.71
CA ILE A 216 17.56 5.01 -27.22
C ILE A 216 17.59 3.71 -26.42
N GLN A 217 18.77 3.14 -26.17
CA GLN A 217 18.90 1.91 -25.42
C GLN A 217 18.34 2.00 -24.00
N ILE A 218 18.63 3.07 -23.24
CA ILE A 218 18.11 3.20 -21.86
C ILE A 218 16.60 3.40 -21.85
N LEU A 219 16.07 4.17 -22.81
CA LEU A 219 14.63 4.36 -22.98
C LEU A 219 13.93 3.05 -23.33
N THR A 220 14.49 2.30 -24.28
CA THR A 220 14.02 0.98 -24.69
C THR A 220 14.06 0.01 -23.51
N GLU A 221 15.18 -0.13 -22.81
CA GLU A 221 15.32 -1.05 -21.67
C GLU A 221 14.29 -0.77 -20.57
N LYS A 222 13.99 0.50 -20.27
CA LYS A 222 13.00 0.87 -19.25
C LYS A 222 11.57 0.66 -19.70
N THR A 223 11.28 0.97 -20.95
CA THR A 223 9.94 0.82 -21.54
C THR A 223 9.61 -0.66 -21.70
N GLU A 224 10.58 -1.48 -22.12
CA GLU A 224 10.47 -2.94 -22.19
C GLU A 224 10.29 -3.55 -20.81
N ALA A 225 11.08 -3.13 -19.82
CA ALA A 225 10.91 -3.60 -18.44
C ALA A 225 9.51 -3.27 -17.90
N ALA A 226 9.00 -2.06 -18.14
CA ALA A 226 7.64 -1.67 -17.77
C ALA A 226 6.58 -2.46 -18.55
N TRP A 227 6.80 -2.71 -19.84
CA TRP A 227 5.91 -3.48 -20.71
C TRP A 227 5.71 -4.91 -20.24
N HIS A 228 6.79 -5.56 -19.79
CA HIS A 228 6.72 -6.91 -19.21
C HIS A 228 5.82 -7.00 -17.97
N VAL A 229 5.54 -5.88 -17.29
CA VAL A 229 4.68 -5.83 -16.11
C VAL A 229 3.27 -5.35 -16.45
N SER A 230 3.14 -4.26 -17.23
CA SER A 230 1.86 -3.67 -17.63
C SER A 230 2.02 -2.75 -18.84
N GLU A 231 1.22 -2.98 -19.89
CA GLU A 231 1.18 -2.12 -21.08
C GLU A 231 0.89 -0.66 -20.72
N SER A 232 -0.10 -0.40 -19.85
CA SER A 232 -0.42 0.96 -19.40
C SER A 232 0.72 1.62 -18.61
N LEU A 233 1.57 0.86 -17.92
CA LEU A 233 2.74 1.44 -17.24
C LEU A 233 3.82 1.79 -18.26
N SER A 234 4.00 0.95 -19.27
CA SER A 234 4.94 1.19 -20.38
C SER A 234 4.61 2.49 -21.11
N GLU A 235 3.35 2.68 -21.50
CA GLU A 235 2.88 3.91 -22.16
C GLU A 235 3.17 5.17 -21.33
N LYS A 236 2.94 5.11 -20.01
CA LYS A 236 3.21 6.24 -19.11
C LYS A 236 4.71 6.52 -18.95
N VAL A 237 5.53 5.48 -18.85
CA VAL A 237 6.99 5.61 -18.76
C VAL A 237 7.55 6.21 -20.06
N GLU A 238 7.09 5.72 -21.21
CA GLU A 238 7.46 6.25 -22.53
C GLU A 238 7.06 7.73 -22.66
N ALA A 239 5.82 8.07 -22.32
CA ALA A 239 5.32 9.45 -22.39
C ALA A 239 6.14 10.42 -21.54
N VAL A 240 6.47 10.05 -20.29
CA VAL A 240 7.31 10.89 -19.41
C VAL A 240 8.71 11.05 -19.98
N CYS A 241 9.30 9.99 -20.52
CA CYS A 241 10.63 10.06 -21.11
C CYS A 241 10.67 10.96 -22.35
N LEU A 242 9.68 10.85 -23.23
CA LEU A 242 9.53 11.68 -24.44
C LEU A 242 9.27 13.16 -24.08
N GLU A 243 8.47 13.43 -23.05
CA GLU A 243 8.23 14.79 -22.56
C GLU A 243 9.54 15.46 -22.11
N GLU A 244 10.39 14.74 -21.38
CA GLU A 244 11.70 15.25 -21.00
C GLU A 244 12.68 15.35 -22.19
N CYS A 245 12.59 14.49 -23.21
CA CYS A 245 13.34 14.68 -24.47
C CYS A 245 13.00 16.05 -25.08
N LEU A 246 11.70 16.31 -25.23
CA LEU A 246 11.20 17.51 -25.88
C LEU A 246 11.66 18.76 -25.13
N ARG A 247 11.51 18.78 -23.80
CA ARG A 247 11.98 19.90 -22.96
C ARG A 247 13.49 20.14 -23.04
N PHE A 248 14.28 19.11 -23.31
CA PHE A 248 15.72 19.27 -23.49
C PHE A 248 16.09 19.88 -24.86
N LEU A 249 15.28 19.60 -25.89
CA LEU A 249 15.50 20.07 -27.26
C LEU A 249 15.00 21.50 -27.50
N GLU A 250 14.07 21.98 -26.67
CA GLU A 250 13.56 23.37 -26.63
C GLU A 250 14.55 24.35 -25.99
#